data_AF-A0A7V2T5B6-F1
#
_entry.id   AF-A0A7V2T5B6-F1
#
_cell.length_a   1.000
_cell.length_b   1.000
_cell.length_c   1.000
_cell.angle_alpha   90.00
_cell.angle_beta   90.00
_cell.angle_gamma   90.00
#
_symmetry.space_group_name_H-M   'P 1'
#
loop_
_entity.id
_entity.type
_entity.pdbx_description
1 polymer ?
#
loop_
_entity_poly.entity_id
_entity_poly.type
_entity_poly.pdbx_seq_one_letter_code
_entity_poly.pdbx_strand_id
1 'polypeptide(L)'
;LDLKVPVAKKRPIHSLLALANEKLWLGHFELWSEEQLPVFRHSVLFREGVTASRELIEDLVEIALNECDRFYPAFQFVIWGGKAPEEALMAALLETEGEA
;
A
#
# COMPACT_ATOMS: atom_id res chain seq x y z
N LEU A 1 14.76 0.26 -0.63
CA LEU A 1 13.51 -0.37 -1.09
C LEU A 1 13.48 -0.36 -2.60
N ASP A 2 13.32 -1.51 -3.23
CA ASP A 2 13.50 -1.71 -4.67
C ASP A 2 12.18 -1.52 -5.47
N LEU A 3 11.27 -0.67 -4.99
CA LEU A 3 9.96 -0.43 -5.64
C LEU A 3 9.92 0.83 -6.50
N LYS A 4 11.06 1.35 -6.96
CA LYS A 4 11.08 2.55 -7.79
C LYS A 4 10.34 2.28 -9.10
N VAL A 5 9.26 3.02 -9.33
CA VAL A 5 8.35 2.81 -10.46
C VAL A 5 8.93 3.40 -11.74
N PRO A 6 9.26 2.58 -12.76
CA PRO A 6 9.68 3.08 -14.05
C PRO A 6 8.54 3.83 -14.75
N VAL A 7 8.86 4.81 -15.60
CA VAL A 7 7.85 5.60 -16.34
C VAL A 7 6.86 4.71 -17.10
N ALA A 8 7.35 3.63 -17.73
CA ALA A 8 6.52 2.67 -18.47
C ALA A 8 5.52 1.91 -17.58
N LYS A 9 5.74 1.86 -16.26
CA LYS A 9 4.90 1.16 -15.28
C LYS A 9 3.98 2.10 -14.48
N LYS A 10 4.02 3.41 -14.71
CA LYS A 10 3.16 4.37 -14.01
C LYS A 10 1.66 4.05 -14.16
N ARG A 11 1.22 3.81 -15.40
CA ARG A 11 -0.19 3.49 -15.68
C ARG A 11 -0.68 2.25 -14.92
N PRO A 12 -0.04 1.07 -15.08
CA PRO A 12 -0.50 -0.11 -14.35
C PRO A 12 -0.35 0.05 -12.83
N ILE A 13 0.63 0.80 -12.33
CA ILE A 13 0.73 1.11 -10.90
C ILE A 13 -0.44 1.97 -10.43
N HIS A 14 -0.84 3.00 -11.17
CA HIS A 14 -2.02 3.78 -10.79
C HIS A 14 -3.30 2.95 -10.75
N SER A 15 -3.46 2.01 -11.69
CA SER A 15 -4.56 1.04 -11.64
C SER A 15 -4.47 0.13 -10.41
N LEU A 16 -3.27 -0.39 -10.09
CA LEU A 16 -3.07 -1.22 -8.90
C LEU A 16 -3.37 -0.45 -7.61
N LEU A 17 -2.95 0.81 -7.51
CA LEU A 17 -3.23 1.68 -6.37
C LEU A 17 -4.74 1.84 -6.16
N ALA A 18 -5.51 2.07 -7.23
CA ALA A 18 -6.96 2.17 -7.14
C ALA A 18 -7.59 0.86 -6.60
N LEU A 19 -7.20 -0.28 -7.17
CA LEU A 19 -7.71 -1.59 -6.76
C LEU A 19 -7.32 -1.95 -5.32
N ALA A 20 -6.07 -1.66 -4.92
CA ALA A 20 -5.60 -1.90 -3.56
C ALA A 20 -6.35 -1.01 -2.55
N ASN A 21 -6.58 0.27 -2.89
CA ASN A 21 -7.28 1.21 -2.03
C ASN A 21 -8.74 0.82 -1.78
N GLU A 22 -9.40 0.12 -2.71
CA GLU A 22 -10.74 -0.45 -2.48
C GLU A 22 -10.74 -1.56 -1.40
N LYS A 23 -9.58 -2.12 -1.07
CA LYS A 23 -9.41 -3.20 -0.08
C LYS A 23 -8.89 -2.70 1.28
N LEU A 24 -8.60 -1.41 1.40
CA LEU A 24 -8.11 -0.79 2.64
C LEU A 24 -9.28 -0.30 3.50
N TRP A 25 -9.19 -0.55 4.80
CA TRP A 25 -10.11 0.03 5.77
C TRP A 25 -9.65 1.43 6.23
N LEU A 26 -8.33 1.63 6.35
CA LEU A 26 -7.73 2.88 6.81
C LEU A 26 -6.58 3.29 5.90
N GLY A 27 -6.46 4.60 5.67
CA GLY A 27 -5.42 5.16 4.82
C GLY A 27 -5.63 4.87 3.34
N HIS A 28 -4.58 5.10 2.56
CA HIS A 28 -4.52 4.77 1.14
C HIS A 28 -3.06 4.67 0.68
N PHE A 29 -2.83 3.93 -0.40
CA PHE A 29 -1.59 4.03 -1.16
C PHE A 29 -1.67 5.14 -2.19
N GLU A 30 -0.54 5.81 -2.37
CA GLU A 30 -0.31 6.78 -3.43
C GLU A 30 1.07 6.55 -4.08
N LEU A 31 1.31 7.17 -5.22
CA LEU A 31 2.63 7.23 -5.84
C LEU A 31 3.28 8.55 -5.47
N TRP A 32 4.30 8.54 -4.61
CA TRP A 32 5.05 9.74 -4.27
C TRP A 32 5.83 10.23 -5.50
N SER A 33 5.47 11.42 -5.98
CA SER A 33 5.93 11.93 -7.28
C SER A 33 7.42 12.25 -7.34
N GLU A 34 8.03 12.62 -6.23
CA GLU A 34 9.46 12.98 -6.20
C GLU A 34 10.34 11.73 -6.32
N GLU A 35 10.05 10.70 -5.53
CA GLU A 35 10.87 9.48 -5.50
C GLU A 35 10.37 8.36 -6.42
N GLN A 36 9.15 8.50 -6.97
CA GLN A 36 8.48 7.48 -7.79
C GLN A 36 8.30 6.16 -7.03
N LEU A 37 7.85 6.26 -5.77
CA LEU A 37 7.64 5.12 -4.88
C LEU A 37 6.18 5.02 -4.45
N PRO A 38 5.59 3.81 -4.44
CA PRO A 38 4.36 3.58 -3.72
C PRO A 38 4.57 3.86 -2.23
N VAL A 39 3.70 4.65 -1.63
CA VAL A 39 3.74 4.97 -0.20
C VAL A 39 2.35 4.83 0.40
N PHE A 40 2.28 4.33 1.64
CA PHE A 40 1.05 4.32 2.41
C PHE A 40 0.91 5.65 3.17
N ARG A 41 -0.24 6.28 3.05
CA ARG A 41 -0.59 7.51 3.75
C ARG A 41 -1.82 7.30 4.61
N HIS A 42 -1.69 7.64 5.88
CA HIS A 42 -2.80 7.75 6.81
C HIS A 42 -2.88 9.17 7.38
N SER A 43 -4.08 9.62 7.73
CA SER A 43 -4.29 10.94 8.33
C SER A 43 -5.37 10.87 9.39
N VAL A 44 -5.07 11.46 10.55
CA VAL A 44 -6.01 11.57 11.67
C VAL A 44 -6.18 13.04 12.02
N LEU A 45 -7.44 13.47 12.14
CA LEU A 45 -7.78 14.81 12.58
C LEU A 45 -8.10 14.77 14.08
N PHE A 46 -7.36 15.54 14.88
CA PHE A 46 -7.66 15.74 16.29
C PHE A 46 -8.39 17.07 16.51
N ARG A 47 -9.35 17.08 17.43
CA ARG A 47 -9.96 18.32 17.92
C ARG A 47 -9.03 18.98 18.94
N GLU A 48 -9.21 20.27 19.16
CA GLU A 48 -8.46 21.03 20.17
C GLU A 48 -8.54 20.34 21.55
N GLY A 49 -7.40 20.25 22.23
CA GLY A 49 -7.29 19.59 23.53
C GLY A 49 -7.32 18.06 23.52
N VAL A 50 -7.55 17.43 22.36
CA VAL A 50 -7.46 15.97 22.19
C VAL A 50 -6.11 15.61 21.60
N THR A 51 -5.42 14.65 22.21
CA THR A 51 -4.18 14.06 21.68
C THR A 51 -4.41 12.59 21.38
N ALA A 52 -3.61 12.02 20.47
CA ALA A 52 -3.55 10.58 20.33
C ALA A 52 -2.99 9.97 21.61
N SER A 53 -3.59 8.87 22.09
CA SER A 53 -2.89 8.02 23.05
C SER A 53 -1.73 7.33 22.35
N ARG A 54 -0.77 6.83 23.13
CA ARG A 54 0.36 6.09 22.59
C ARG A 54 -0.11 4.83 21.88
N GLU A 55 -1.05 4.12 22.48
CA GLU A 55 -1.64 2.88 21.98
C GLU A 55 -2.31 3.11 20.63
N LEU A 56 -3.06 4.21 20.47
CA LEU A 56 -3.66 4.58 19.18
C LEU A 56 -2.60 4.78 18.09
N ILE A 57 -1.47 5.44 18.42
CA ILE A 57 -0.38 5.63 17.44
C ILE A 57 0.28 4.30 17.10
N GLU A 58 0.49 3.43 18.09
CA GLU A 58 1.04 2.08 17.87
C GLU A 58 0.13 1.27 16.94
N ASP A 59 -1.18 1.24 17.20
CA ASP A 59 -2.17 0.56 16.34
C ASP A 59 -2.16 1.12 14.91
N LEU A 60 -2.10 2.44 14.74
CA LEU A 60 -2.06 3.08 13.43
C LEU A 60 -0.79 2.73 12.63
N VAL A 61 0.35 2.64 13.32
CA VAL A 61 1.62 2.23 12.70
C VAL A 61 1.59 0.74 12.34
N GLU A 62 1.08 -0.11 13.23
CA GLU A 62 0.95 -1.54 12.96
C GLU A 62 0.06 -1.81 11.75
N ILE A 63 -1.09 -1.12 11.65
CA ILE A 63 -1.95 -1.20 10.47
C ILE A 63 -1.21 -0.75 9.21
N ALA A 64 -0.49 0.38 9.26
CA ALA A 64 0.26 0.86 8.12
C ALA A 64 1.32 -0.14 7.63
N LEU A 65 2.04 -0.79 8.56
CA LEU A 65 3.03 -1.81 8.25
C LEU A 65 2.39 -3.06 7.67
N ASN A 66 1.33 -3.58 8.30
CA ASN A 66 0.62 -4.76 7.84
C ASN A 66 0.05 -4.57 6.43
N GLU A 67 -0.54 -3.40 6.13
CA GLU A 67 -1.02 -3.13 4.77
C GLU A 67 0.15 -2.98 3.78
N CYS A 68 1.26 -2.35 4.17
CA CYS A 68 2.46 -2.30 3.31
C CYS A 68 2.95 -3.71 2.96
N ASP A 69 3.10 -4.59 3.95
CA ASP A 69 3.60 -5.95 3.76
C ASP A 69 2.62 -6.78 2.92
N ARG A 70 1.32 -6.68 3.20
CA ARG A 70 0.26 -7.38 2.47
C ARG A 70 0.22 -7.03 0.98
N PHE A 71 0.42 -5.76 0.62
CA PHE A 71 0.36 -5.31 -0.78
C PHE A 71 1.73 -5.22 -1.47
N TYR A 72 2.84 -5.35 -0.72
CA TYR A 72 4.19 -5.32 -1.27
C TYR A 72 4.40 -6.30 -2.45
N PRO A 73 3.95 -7.58 -2.39
CA PRO A 73 4.11 -8.51 -3.50
C PRO A 73 3.36 -8.06 -4.77
N ALA A 74 2.19 -7.43 -4.63
CA ALA A 74 1.43 -6.95 -5.78
C ALA A 74 2.21 -5.88 -6.57
N PHE A 75 2.88 -4.96 -5.86
CA PHE A 75 3.75 -3.96 -6.48
C PHE A 75 4.93 -4.63 -7.20
N GLN A 76 5.57 -5.62 -6.58
CA GLN A 76 6.66 -6.37 -7.21
C GLN A 76 6.21 -7.10 -8.48
N PHE A 77 5.04 -7.74 -8.45
CA PHE A 77 4.49 -8.44 -9.62
C PHE A 77 4.20 -7.51 -10.79
N VAL A 78 3.74 -6.29 -10.56
CA VAL A 78 3.51 -5.30 -11.65
C VAL A 78 4.83 -4.72 -12.16
N ILE A 79 5.72 -4.29 -11.24
CA ILE A 79 6.96 -3.58 -11.59
C ILE A 79 7.94 -4.53 -12.26
N TRP A 80 8.22 -5.69 -11.65
CA TRP A 80 9.24 -6.62 -12.11
C TRP A 80 8.65 -7.80 -12.90
N GLY A 81 7.55 -8.38 -12.41
CA GLY A 81 6.90 -9.54 -13.04
C GLY A 81 6.09 -9.17 -14.30
N GLY A 82 5.75 -7.90 -14.48
CA GLY A 82 4.94 -7.43 -15.60
C GLY A 82 3.49 -7.92 -15.62
N LYS A 83 2.98 -8.46 -14.50
CA LYS A 83 1.58 -8.89 -14.38
C LYS A 83 0.61 -7.73 -14.56
N ALA A 84 -0.60 -8.03 -15.01
CA ALA A 84 -1.70 -7.07 -14.97
C ALA A 84 -2.04 -6.71 -13.51
N PRO A 85 -2.50 -5.48 -13.21
CA PRO A 85 -2.80 -5.05 -11.84
C PRO A 85 -3.76 -5.98 -11.08
N GLU A 86 -4.82 -6.44 -11.74
CA GLU A 86 -5.83 -7.33 -11.16
C GLU A 86 -5.23 -8.71 -10.82
N GLU A 87 -4.42 -9.26 -11.73
CA GLU A 87 -3.74 -10.54 -11.54
C GLU A 87 -2.66 -10.46 -10.44
N ALA A 88 -1.94 -9.34 -10.39
CA ALA A 88 -0.94 -9.08 -9.35
C ALA A 88 -1.57 -8.97 -7.97
N LEU A 89 -2.69 -8.25 -7.87
CA LEU A 89 -3.44 -8.12 -6.62
C LEU A 89 -3.98 -9.46 -6.15
N MET A 90 -4.60 -10.23 -7.04
CA MET A 90 -5.12 -11.55 -6.73
C MET A 90 -4.00 -12.50 -6.25
N ALA A 91 -2.86 -12.51 -6.95
CA ALA A 91 -1.72 -13.34 -6.57
C ALA A 91 -1.16 -13.00 -5.18
N ALA A 92 -1.01 -11.71 -4.88
CA ALA A 92 -0.50 -11.27 -3.57
C ALA A 92 -1.46 -11.61 -2.41
N LEU A 93 -2.77 -11.53 -2.65
CA LEU A 93 -3.77 -11.85 -1.63
C LEU A 93 -4.00 -13.37 -1.44
N LEU A 94 -3.60 -14.20 -2.41
CA LEU A 94 -3.61 -15.66 -2.29
C LEU A 94 -2.39 -16.18 -1.51
N GLU A 95 -1.21 -15.58 -1.72
CA GLU A 95 0.02 -15.98 -1.01
C GLU A 95 -0.05 -15.65 0.49
N THR A 96 -0.80 -14.61 0.88
CA THR A 96 -0.97 -14.20 2.28
C THR A 96 -1.95 -15.06 3.10
N GLU A 97 -2.74 -15.94 2.47
CA GLU A 97 -3.48 -17.00 3.19
C GLU A 97 -2.62 -18.25 3.45
N GLY A 98 -1.39 -18.32 2.91
CA GLY A 98 -0.53 -19.50 2.94
C GLY A 98 0.57 -19.51 4.01
N GLU A 99 0.80 -18.40 4.72
CA GLU A 99 1.76 -18.35 5.83
C GLU A 99 1.04 -18.08 7.15
N ALA A 100 0.92 -19.14 7.96
CA ALA A 100 0.50 -19.15 9.36
C ALA A 100 1.56 -19.88 10.20
#